data_AF-A0A1B1AIP4-F1
#
_entry.id   AF-A0A1B1AIP4-F1
#
_cell.length_a   1.000
_cell.length_b   1.000
_cell.length_c   1.000
_cell.angle_alpha   90.00
_cell.angle_beta   90.00
_cell.angle_gamma   90.00
#
_symmetry.space_group_name_H-M   'P 1'
#
loop_
_entity.id
_entity.type
_entity.pdbx_description
1 polymer ?
#
loop_
_entity_poly.entity_id
_entity_poly.type
_entity_poly.pdbx_seq_one_letter_code
_entity_poly.pdbx_strand_id
1 'polypeptide(L)' 'MPRQLTAYDSGGLEILALRAEAQAALGDRFDVRDFHDRVLEHGSVPLTTLRANVTEWIAAERDRH' A
#
# COMPACT_ATOMS: atom_id res chain seq x y z
N MET A 1 -2.49 3.63 -20.77
CA MET A 1 -2.28 4.21 -19.43
C MET A 1 -3.49 3.86 -18.57
N PRO A 2 -3.44 2.87 -17.66
CA PRO A 2 -4.56 2.65 -16.75
C PRO A 2 -4.51 3.80 -15.74
N ARG A 3 -5.43 4.76 -15.86
CA ARG A 3 -6.63 4.75 -15.02
C ARG A 3 -6.26 4.84 -13.53
N GLN A 4 -5.75 6.00 -13.13
CA GLN A 4 -5.82 6.50 -11.75
C GLN A 4 -7.28 6.88 -11.34
N LEU A 5 -8.33 6.35 -12.02
CA LEU A 5 -9.71 6.37 -11.50
C LEU A 5 -9.70 5.42 -10.30
N THR A 6 -9.92 5.79 -9.06
CA THR A 6 -10.61 6.94 -8.50
C THR A 6 -10.04 7.00 -7.09
N ALA A 7 -9.12 7.90 -6.80
CA ALA A 7 -9.00 8.26 -5.40
C ALA A 7 -10.40 8.76 -4.94
N TYR A 8 -10.77 8.52 -3.69
CA TYR A 8 -11.78 9.34 -2.98
C TYR A 8 -13.28 8.96 -2.96
N ASP A 9 -13.66 7.73 -2.60
CA ASP A 9 -15.03 7.57 -2.04
C ASP A 9 -15.08 6.97 -0.62
N SER A 10 -14.03 6.29 -0.15
CA SER A 10 -13.92 5.89 1.27
C SER A 10 -12.48 5.48 1.58
N GLY A 11 -11.87 5.99 2.66
CA GLY A 11 -10.49 5.61 3.02
C GLY A 11 -10.26 4.10 3.18
N GLY A 12 -11.33 3.34 3.46
CA GLY A 12 -11.27 1.87 3.48
C GLY A 12 -11.05 1.22 2.10
N LEU A 13 -11.60 1.77 1.02
CA LEU A 13 -11.42 1.22 -0.34
C LEU A 13 -9.98 1.41 -0.84
N GLU A 14 -9.36 2.52 -0.44
CA GLU A 14 -7.95 2.81 -0.76
C GLU A 14 -7.01 1.78 -0.13
N ILE A 15 -7.19 1.48 1.16
CA ILE A 15 -6.36 0.51 1.87
C ILE A 15 -6.50 -0.89 1.23
N LEU A 16 -7.71 -1.26 0.79
CA LEU A 16 -7.95 -2.52 0.09
C LEU A 16 -7.23 -2.57 -1.27
N ALA A 17 -7.23 -1.47 -2.03
CA ALA A 17 -6.51 -1.38 -3.30
C ALA A 17 -4.99 -1.49 -3.10
N LEU A 18 -4.44 -0.74 -2.15
CA LEU A 18 -3.01 -0.78 -1.79
C LEU A 18 -2.57 -2.17 -1.36
N ARG A 19 -3.40 -2.87 -0.59
CA ARG A 19 -3.15 -4.26 -0.20
C ARG A 19 -3.08 -5.18 -1.42
N ALA A 20 -4.02 -5.06 -2.35
CA ALA A 20 -4.04 -5.88 -3.56
C ALA A 20 -2.81 -5.62 -4.44
N GLU A 21 -2.39 -4.36 -4.58
CA GLU A 21 -1.18 -3.97 -5.29
C GLU A 21 0.08 -4.55 -4.64
N ALA A 22 0.21 -4.41 -3.31
CA ALA A 22 1.33 -4.98 -2.56
C ALA A 22 1.41 -6.50 -2.70
N GLN A 23 0.27 -7.19 -2.60
CA GLN A 23 0.19 -8.63 -2.74
C GLN A 23 0.57 -9.09 -4.16
N ALA A 24 0.13 -8.36 -5.19
CA ALA A 24 0.51 -8.66 -6.58
C ALA A 24 2.00 -8.36 -6.86
N ALA A 25 2.56 -7.32 -6.23
CA ALA A 25 3.94 -6.88 -6.47
C ALA A 25 4.98 -7.72 -5.70
N LEU A 26 4.64 -8.20 -4.51
CA LEU A 26 5.53 -8.96 -3.63
C LEU A 26 5.28 -10.48 -3.66
N GLY A 27 4.08 -10.93 -4.05
CA GLY A 27 3.74 -12.35 -4.12
C GLY A 27 3.94 -13.05 -2.79
N ASP A 28 4.79 -14.08 -2.76
CA ASP A 28 5.09 -14.87 -1.57
C ASP A 28 5.84 -14.08 -0.48
N ARG A 29 6.41 -12.93 -0.83
CA ARG A 29 7.09 -12.03 0.12
C ARG A 29 6.14 -11.04 0.78
N PHE A 30 4.87 -11.02 0.38
CA PHE A 30 3.89 -10.12 0.97
C PHE A 30 3.53 -10.59 2.39
N ASP A 31 3.87 -9.78 3.39
CA ASP A 31 3.36 -9.94 4.76
C ASP A 31 2.25 -8.93 5.06
N VAL A 32 1.06 -9.44 5.40
CA VAL A 32 -0.10 -8.63 5.79
C VAL A 32 0.12 -7.92 7.13
N ARG A 33 0.98 -8.47 8.00
CA ARG A 33 1.35 -7.86 9.29
C ARG A 33 2.18 -6.61 9.05
N ASP A 34 3.22 -6.71 8.23
CA ASP A 34 4.03 -5.56 7.83
C ASP A 34 3.18 -4.49 7.14
N PHE A 35 2.25 -4.90 6.26
CA PHE A 35 1.31 -3.98 5.65
C PHE A 35 0.47 -3.23 6.69
N HIS A 36 -0.14 -3.95 7.64
CA HIS A 36 -0.92 -3.32 8.70
C HIS A 36 -0.07 -2.43 9.61
N ASP A 37 1.13 -2.85 9.96
CA ASP A 37 2.06 -2.04 10.75
C ASP A 37 2.37 -0.74 10.02
N ARG A 38 2.63 -0.75 8.71
CA ARG A 38 2.83 0.50 7.94
C ARG A 38 1.60 1.38 7.84
N VAL A 39 0.42 0.78 7.77
CA VAL A 39 -0.85 1.53 7.79
C VAL A 39 -1.11 2.17 9.15
N LEU A 40 -0.71 1.51 10.25
CA LEU A 40 -0.95 1.96 11.63
C LEU A 40 0.18 2.84 12.19
N GLU A 41 1.43 2.65 11.74
CA GLU A 41 2.65 3.30 12.24
C GLU A 41 2.58 4.83 12.12
N HIS A 42 1.92 5.33 11.08
CA HIS A 42 1.76 6.77 10.86
C HIS A 42 0.45 7.35 11.41
N GLY A 43 -0.43 6.54 12.02
CA GLY A 43 -1.71 6.99 12.56
C GLY A 43 -2.64 7.57 11.47
N SER A 44 -3.30 8.70 11.74
CA SER A 44 -4.22 9.35 10.81
C SER A 44 -3.49 10.20 9.76
N VAL A 45 -2.73 9.56 8.87
CA VAL A 45 -2.14 10.24 7.70
C VAL A 45 -3.14 10.37 6.55
N PRO A 46 -3.00 11.40 5.71
CA PRO A 46 -3.72 11.48 4.44
C PRO A 46 -3.47 10.22 3.61
N LEU A 47 -4.51 9.73 2.92
CA LEU A 47 -4.44 8.55 2.05
C LEU A 47 -3.34 8.66 0.98
N THR A 48 -3.06 9.88 0.52
CA THR A 48 -1.98 10.16 -0.43
C THR A 48 -0.60 9.84 0.13
N THR A 49 -0.36 10.17 1.41
CA THR A 49 0.88 9.84 2.12
C THR A 49 0.97 8.35 2.38
N LEU A 50 -0.13 7.72 2.81
CA LEU A 50 -0.18 6.27 3.02
C LEU A 50 0.19 5.50 1.74
N ARG A 51 -0.39 5.90 0.60
CA ARG A 51 -0.06 5.32 -0.71
C ARG A 51 1.42 5.46 -1.06
N ALA A 52 2.02 6.63 -0.82
CA ALA A 52 3.44 6.85 -1.08
C ALA A 52 4.30 5.91 -0.22
N ASN A 53 4.02 5.83 1.09
CA ASN A 53 4.75 4.96 2.03
C ASN A 53 4.65 3.47 1.65
N VAL A 54 3.45 3.00 1.28
CA VAL A 54 3.24 1.61 0.83
C VAL A 54 4.00 1.35 -0.47
N THR A 55 3.97 2.29 -1.41
CA THR A 55 4.68 2.15 -2.69
C THR A 55 6.19 2.08 -2.49
N GLU A 56 6.75 2.95 -1.65
CA GLU A 56 8.17 2.92 -1.29
C GLU A 56 8.55 1.61 -0.58
N TRP A 57 7.71 1.13 0.34
CA TRP A 57 7.93 -0.14 1.02
C TRP A 57 7.92 -1.33 0.05
N ILE A 58 6.96 -1.40 -0.88
CA ILE A 58 6.92 -2.43 -1.92
C ILE A 58 8.21 -2.41 -2.74
N ALA A 59 8.68 -1.23 -3.15
CA ALA A 59 9.94 -1.10 -3.89
C ALA A 59 11.14 -1.60 -3.07
N ALA A 60 11.22 -1.20 -1.80
CA ALA A 60 12.28 -1.64 -0.89
C ALA A 60 12.26 -3.16 -0.65
N GLU A 61 11.08 -3.76 -0.49
CA GLU A 61 10.95 -5.20 -0.33
C GLU A 61 11.32 -5.96 -1.60
N ARG A 62 11.02 -5.42 -2.79
CA ARG A 62 11.48 -6.02 -4.05
C ARG A 62 12.99 -5.99 -4.19
N ASP A 63 13.64 -4.92 -3.72
CA ASP A 63 15.09 -4.73 -3.82
C ASP A 63 15.89 -5.46 -2.73
N ARG A 64 15.25 -5.90 -1.64
CA ARG A 64 15.86 -6.80 -0.65
C ARG A 64 16.09 -8.17 -1.29
N HIS A 65 17.19 -8.33 -2.03
CA HIS A 65 17.68 -9.60 -2.59
C HIS A 65 18.13 -10.59 -1.52
#